data_AF-A0A379ZU67-F1
#
_entry.id   AF-A0A379ZU67-F1
#
_cell.length_a   1.000
_cell.length_b   1.000
_cell.length_c   1.000
_cell.angle_alpha   90.00
_cell.angle_beta   90.00
_cell.angle_gamma   90.00
#
_symmetry.space_group_name_H-M   'P 1'
#
loop_
_entity.id
_entity.type
_entity.pdbx_description
1 polymer ?
#
loop_
_entity_poly.entity_id
_entity_poly.type
_entity_poly.pdbx_seq_one_letter_code
_entity_poly.pdbx_strand_id
1 'polypeptide(L)' 'MREDADTDGVTYYKGPLVVLVDRFSASASEIFAAAMQDYGRALIVGEPTFR' A
#
# COMPACT_ATOMS: atom_id res chain seq x y z
N MET A 1 17.38 -14.71 -0.45
CA MET A 1 16.19 -14.57 -1.32
C MET A 1 15.44 -13.35 -0.83
N ARG A 2 14.87 -12.50 -1.69
CA ARG A 2 13.94 -11.46 -1.24
C ARG A 2 12.65 -12.16 -0.85
N GLU A 3 12.29 -12.11 0.43
CA GLU A 3 11.11 -12.78 1.00
C GLU A 3 9.80 -12.05 0.65
N ASP A 4 9.88 -10.88 0.01
CA ASP A 4 8.74 -9.99 -0.27
C ASP A 4 8.10 -10.22 -1.65
N ALA A 5 8.50 -11.27 -2.38
CA ALA A 5 7.96 -11.56 -3.70
C ALA A 5 6.70 -12.42 -3.59
N ASP A 6 5.61 -11.95 -4.20
CA ASP A 6 4.39 -12.73 -4.41
C ASP A 6 4.74 -14.06 -5.11
N THR A 7 4.52 -15.16 -4.39
CA THR A 7 4.87 -16.52 -4.85
C THR A 7 3.69 -17.26 -5.50
N ASP A 8 2.46 -16.73 -5.40
CA ASP A 8 1.28 -17.34 -6.00
C ASP A 8 0.72 -16.55 -7.22
N GLY A 9 1.02 -15.25 -7.32
CA GLY A 9 0.63 -14.38 -8.43
C GLY A 9 -0.87 -14.06 -8.46
N VAL A 10 -1.62 -14.35 -7.40
CA VAL A 10 -3.08 -14.25 -7.36
C VAL A 10 -3.50 -12.88 -6.83
N THR A 11 -4.03 -12.05 -7.74
CA THR A 11 -4.68 -10.80 -7.35
C THR A 11 -6.15 -11.00 -7.03
N TYR A 12 -6.51 -10.97 -5.74
CA TYR A 12 -7.89 -11.16 -5.27
C TYR A 12 -8.85 -10.02 -5.60
N TYR A 13 -8.36 -8.79 -5.71
CA TYR A 13 -9.18 -7.63 -6.05
C TYR A 13 -8.48 -6.84 -7.16
N LYS A 14 -9.18 -6.63 -8.28
CA LYS A 14 -8.66 -5.92 -9.46
C LYS A 14 -9.38 -4.60 -9.74
N GLY A 15 -10.43 -4.29 -8.97
CA GLY A 15 -11.17 -3.05 -9.12
C GLY A 15 -10.36 -1.81 -8.68
N PRO A 16 -10.89 -0.60 -8.95
CA PRO A 16 -10.36 0.64 -8.42
C PRO A 16 -10.22 0.54 -6.89
N LEU A 17 -9.08 0.98 -6.37
CA LEU A 17 -8.74 0.91 -4.96
C LEU A 17 -8.23 2.27 -4.48
N VAL A 18 -8.71 2.69 -3.32
CA VAL A 18 -8.24 3.87 -2.61
C VAL A 18 -7.76 3.43 -1.23
N VAL A 19 -6.61 3.92 -0.79
CA VAL A 19 -6.10 3.74 0.57
C VAL A 19 -6.20 5.08 1.29
N LEU A 20 -6.99 5.12 2.36
CA LEU A 20 -7.14 6.29 3.21
C LEU A 20 -6.13 6.21 4.36
N VAL A 21 -5.31 7.25 4.54
CA VAL A 21 -4.30 7.33 5.60
C VAL A 21 -4.46 8.60 6.43
N ASP A 22 -3.98 8.56 7.67
CA ASP A 22 -3.92 9.71 8.57
C ASP A 22 -2.55 9.83 9.26
N ARG A 23 -2.38 10.87 10.08
CA ARG A 23 -1.12 11.11 10.82
C ARG A 23 -0.72 10.01 11.83
N PHE A 24 -1.65 9.12 12.19
CA PHE A 24 -1.41 8.03 13.13
C PHE A 24 -1.13 6.69 12.42
N SER A 25 -1.27 6.67 11.10
CA SER A 25 -0.92 5.53 10.26
C SER A 25 0.60 5.44 10.17
N ALA A 26 1.19 4.52 10.93
CA ALA A 26 2.64 4.36 11.05
C ALA A 26 3.08 2.90 10.89
N SER A 27 4.38 2.66 10.67
CA SER A 27 4.99 1.33 10.59
C SER A 27 4.48 0.51 9.38
N ALA A 28 3.86 -0.64 9.61
CA ALA A 28 3.40 -1.52 8.53
C ALA A 28 2.42 -0.83 7.57
N SER A 29 1.58 0.09 8.07
CA SER A 29 0.63 0.85 7.24
C SER A 29 1.32 1.79 6.25
N GLU A 30 2.49 2.34 6.61
CA GLU A 30 3.27 3.21 5.72
C GLU A 30 3.92 2.42 4.60
N ILE A 31 4.51 1.27 4.93
CA ILE A 31 5.12 0.37 3.95
C ILE A 31 4.07 -0.10 2.94
N PHE A 32 2.88 -0.46 3.43
CA PHE A 32 1.77 -0.87 2.57
C PHE A 32 1.29 0.25 1.65
N ALA A 33 1.05 1.46 2.19
CA ALA A 33 0.59 2.60 1.40
C ALA A 33 1.63 3.03 0.35
N ALA A 34 2.92 3.05 0.71
CA ALA A 34 4.02 3.35 -0.20
C ALA A 34 4.11 2.33 -1.33
N ALA A 35 4.10 1.02 -1.01
CA ALA A 35 4.11 -0.02 -2.03
C ALA A 35 2.91 0.13 -2.99
N MET A 36 1.69 0.31 -2.45
CA MET A 36 0.50 0.48 -3.28
C MET A 36 0.56 1.71 -4.20
N GLN A 37 1.22 2.78 -3.77
CA GLN A 37 1.48 3.97 -4.58
C GLN A 37 2.53 3.72 -5.66
N ASP A 38 3.66 3.10 -5.29
CA ASP A 38 4.79 2.81 -6.19
C ASP A 38 4.41 1.85 -7.32
N TYR A 39 3.57 0.85 -7.01
CA TYR A 39 3.00 -0.06 -8.01
C TYR A 39 1.89 0.59 -8.87
N GLY A 40 1.50 1.84 -8.59
CA GLY A 40 0.35 2.49 -9.21
C GLY A 40 -0.96 1.72 -8.97
N ARG A 41 -1.01 0.90 -7.92
CA ARG A 41 -2.12 -0.03 -7.66
C ARG A 41 -3.28 0.66 -6.95
N ALA A 42 -3.02 1.67 -6.12
CA ALA A 42 -4.06 2.42 -5.43
C ALA A 42 -3.76 3.92 -5.41
N LEU A 43 -4.82 4.71 -5.34
CA LEU A 43 -4.72 6.14 -5.01
C LEU A 43 -4.64 6.28 -3.49
N ILE A 44 -3.61 6.97 -2.99
CA ILE A 44 -3.48 7.28 -1.56
C ILE A 44 -4.13 8.64 -1.29
N VAL A 45 -5.02 8.70 -0.30
CA VAL A 45 -5.77 9.90 0.08
C VAL A 45 -5.67 10.10 1.59
N GLY A 46 -5.59 11.34 2.06
CA GLY A 46 -5.64 11.67 3.49
C GLY A 46 -4.55 12.61 3.94
N GLU A 47 -4.10 12.48 5.19
CA GLU A 47 -3.00 13.28 5.74
C GLU A 47 -1.66 12.59 5.45
N PRO A 48 -0.55 13.35 5.29
CA PRO A 48 0.78 12.74 5.25
C PRO A 48 1.01 11.87 6.50
N THR A 49 1.37 10.60 6.27
CA THR A 49 1.85 9.72 7.33
C THR A 49 3.20 10.23 7.85
N PHE A 50 3.62 9.76 9.03
CA PHE A 50 4.86 10.25 9.63
C PHE A 50 6.08 9.86 8.77
N ARG A 51 7.18 10.58 8.95
CA ARG A 51 8.45 10.27 8.28
C ARG A 51 9.24 9.23 9.05
#